data_AF-Q8VUS8-F1
#
_entry.id   AF-Q8VUS8-F1
#
_cell.length_a   1.000
_cell.length_b   1.000
_cell.length_c   1.000
_cell.angle_alpha   90.00
_cell.angle_beta   90.00
_cell.angle_gamma   90.00
#
_symmetry.space_group_name_H-M   'P 1'
#
loop_
_entity.id
_entity.type
_entity.pdbx_description
1 polymer ?
#
loop_
_entity_poly.entity_id
_entity_poly.type
_entity_poly.pdbx_seq_one_letter_code
_entity_poly.pdbx_strand_id
1 'polypeptide(L)'
;MNALVGCTTSFDPGWEVDAFGAVSNLCQPMEADLYGCADPCWWPAQVADTLNTYPNWSAGADDVMQDWRKLQSVFPETKGSS
;
A
#
# COMPACT_ATOMS: atom_id res chain seq x y z
N MET A 1 11.38 -13.08 -13.18
CA MET A 1 10.57 -13.70 -12.11
C MET A 1 9.17 -13.89 -12.67
N ASN A 2 8.55 -15.06 -12.51
CA ASN A 2 7.11 -15.14 -12.71
C ASN A 2 6.49 -14.33 -11.57
N ALA A 3 5.86 -13.21 -11.91
CA ALA A 3 5.22 -12.33 -10.95
C ALA A 3 4.09 -13.09 -10.21
N LEU A 4 3.96 -12.83 -8.92
CA LEU A 4 2.82 -13.32 -8.15
C LEU A 4 1.57 -12.55 -8.60
N VAL A 5 0.48 -13.27 -8.87
CA VAL A 5 -0.79 -12.65 -9.29
C VAL A 5 -1.30 -11.76 -8.17
N GLY A 6 -1.60 -10.50 -8.50
CA GLY A 6 -2.07 -9.49 -7.54
C GLY A 6 -0.95 -8.64 -6.92
N CYS A 7 0.33 -8.94 -7.20
CA CYS A 7 1.46 -8.21 -6.64
C CYS A 7 2.12 -7.27 -7.66
N THR A 8 2.81 -6.25 -7.16
CA THR A 8 3.58 -5.33 -8.01
C THR A 8 4.85 -6.00 -8.54
N THR A 9 5.27 -5.59 -9.73
CA THR A 9 6.58 -5.93 -10.32
C THR A 9 7.48 -4.71 -10.48
N SER A 10 7.05 -3.54 -10.01
CA SER A 10 7.83 -2.30 -9.99
C SER A 10 8.51 -2.19 -8.63
N PHE A 11 9.80 -2.49 -8.56
CA PHE A 11 10.55 -2.62 -7.31
C PHE A 11 11.35 -1.35 -6.97
N ASP A 12 10.75 -0.45 -6.18
CA ASP A 12 11.38 0.78 -5.67
C ASP A 12 11.05 1.07 -4.19
N PRO A 13 11.34 0.18 -3.22
CA PRO A 13 11.97 -1.15 -3.34
C PRO A 13 10.98 -2.28 -3.68
N GLY A 14 9.68 -2.03 -3.64
CA GLY A 14 8.59 -2.98 -3.88
C GLY A 14 7.48 -2.86 -2.84
N TRP A 15 6.38 -3.58 -3.03
CA TRP A 15 5.28 -3.63 -2.06
C TRP A 15 5.14 -5.00 -1.39
N GLU A 16 4.94 -6.08 -2.16
CA GLU A 16 4.84 -7.43 -1.60
C GLU A 16 6.19 -8.14 -1.45
N VAL A 17 7.11 -7.90 -2.38
CA VAL A 17 8.47 -8.44 -2.37
C VAL A 17 9.43 -7.38 -2.89
N ASP A 18 10.66 -7.41 -2.42
CA ASP A 18 11.73 -6.56 -2.94
C ASP A 18 12.31 -7.12 -4.24
N ALA A 19 13.14 -6.32 -4.92
CA ALA A 19 13.84 -6.71 -6.16
C ALA A 19 14.73 -7.96 -6.03
N PHE A 20 15.05 -8.39 -4.80
CA PHE A 20 15.86 -9.57 -4.51
C PHE A 20 14.99 -10.81 -4.24
N GLY A 21 13.66 -10.69 -4.33
CA GLY A 21 12.72 -11.76 -4.02
C GLY A 21 12.60 -12.04 -2.52
N ALA A 22 13.02 -11.09 -1.68
CA ALA A 22 12.90 -11.13 -0.22
C ALA A 22 11.93 -10.04 0.25
N VAL A 23 11.90 -9.78 1.55
CA VAL A 23 11.13 -8.69 2.17
C VAL A 23 12.02 -7.72 2.96
N SER A 24 13.32 -7.98 2.99
CA SER A 24 14.26 -7.27 3.87
C SER A 24 14.58 -5.86 3.41
N ASN A 25 14.46 -5.55 2.11
CA ASN A 25 14.67 -4.20 1.61
C ASN A 25 13.38 -3.38 1.50
N LEU A 26 12.22 -3.99 1.76
CA LEU A 26 10.99 -3.24 1.95
C LEU A 26 11.15 -2.36 3.19
N CYS A 27 10.39 -1.27 3.28
CA CYS A 27 10.47 -0.40 4.46
C CYS A 27 10.08 -1.15 5.73
N GLN A 28 10.82 -0.86 6.80
CA GLN A 28 10.71 -1.54 8.10
C GLN A 28 10.33 -0.51 9.19
N PRO A 29 9.10 -0.53 9.72
CA PRO A 29 7.97 -1.34 9.27
C PRO A 29 7.36 -0.76 7.97
N MET A 30 6.42 -1.48 7.36
CA MET A 30 5.79 -1.08 6.09
C MET A 30 5.10 0.29 6.20
N GLU A 31 4.55 0.63 7.37
CA GLU A 31 3.92 1.93 7.65
C GLU A 31 4.86 3.11 7.38
N ALA A 32 6.18 2.93 7.47
CA ALA A 32 7.16 3.98 7.19
C ALA A 32 7.20 4.39 5.70
N ASP A 33 6.71 3.54 4.79
CA ASP A 33 6.62 3.82 3.34
C ASP A 33 5.21 4.17 2.89
N LEU A 34 4.20 3.83 3.68
CA LEU A 34 2.81 3.79 3.22
C LEU A 34 2.37 5.09 2.53
N TYR A 35 2.74 6.24 3.07
CA TYR A 35 2.45 7.54 2.47
C TYR A 35 3.41 7.92 1.34
N GLY A 36 4.66 7.46 1.39
CA GLY A 36 5.57 7.49 0.24
C GLY A 36 5.03 6.73 -0.97
N CYS A 37 4.22 5.68 -0.77
CA CYS A 37 3.54 4.97 -1.84
C CYS A 37 2.22 5.62 -2.26
N ALA A 38 1.41 6.06 -1.29
CA ALA A 38 0.07 6.60 -1.52
C ALA A 38 0.08 7.98 -2.20
N ASP A 39 0.89 8.92 -1.67
CA ASP A 39 0.91 10.32 -2.10
C ASP A 39 1.31 10.54 -3.55
N PRO A 40 2.29 9.83 -4.11
CA PRO A 40 2.64 9.94 -5.52
C PRO A 40 1.94 8.89 -6.40
N CYS A 41 1.00 8.09 -5.89
CA CYS A 41 0.35 7.02 -6.66
C CYS A 41 1.36 5.98 -7.19
N TRP A 42 2.27 5.50 -6.33
CA TRP A 42 3.39 4.66 -6.78
C TRP A 42 2.97 3.22 -7.11
N TRP A 43 2.12 2.63 -6.26
CA TRP A 43 1.55 1.29 -6.46
C TRP A 43 0.01 1.30 -6.34
N PRO A 44 -0.71 1.96 -7.27
CA PRO A 44 -2.15 2.22 -7.13
C PRO A 44 -3.04 0.98 -7.15
N ALA A 45 -2.53 -0.16 -7.61
CA ALA A 45 -3.27 -1.42 -7.56
C ALA A 45 -3.27 -2.03 -6.15
N GLN A 46 -2.31 -1.65 -5.30
CA GLN A 46 -2.10 -2.19 -3.96
C GLN A 46 -2.42 -1.18 -2.86
N VAL A 47 -2.01 0.07 -3.05
CA VAL A 47 -2.12 1.17 -2.09
C VAL A 47 -3.07 2.22 -2.65
N ALA A 48 -3.98 2.73 -1.83
CA ALA A 48 -4.91 3.76 -2.25
C ALA A 48 -4.15 5.05 -2.58
N ASP A 49 -4.30 5.54 -3.82
CA ASP A 49 -3.62 6.78 -4.23
C ASP A 49 -4.34 8.02 -3.69
N THR A 50 -3.61 8.83 -2.94
CA THR A 50 -4.11 10.12 -2.42
C THR A 50 -3.89 11.26 -3.41
N LEU A 51 -3.12 11.03 -4.49
CA LEU A 51 -2.90 12.02 -5.55
C LEU A 51 -4.17 12.33 -6.34
N ASN A 52 -4.98 11.32 -6.67
CA ASN A 52 -6.15 11.49 -7.54
C ASN A 52 -7.40 10.76 -7.04
N THR A 53 -7.37 9.44 -6.87
CA THR A 53 -8.60 8.64 -6.72
C THR A 53 -9.15 8.67 -5.30
N TYR A 54 -8.28 8.63 -4.29
CA TYR A 54 -8.65 8.57 -2.88
C TYR A 54 -7.98 9.68 -2.05
N PRO A 55 -8.19 10.97 -2.37
CA PRO A 55 -7.47 12.09 -1.76
C PRO A 55 -7.66 12.24 -0.24
N ASN A 56 -8.68 11.60 0.34
CA ASN A 56 -8.97 11.62 1.77
C ASN A 56 -8.71 10.28 2.47
N TRP A 57 -8.01 9.33 1.82
CA TRP A 57 -7.82 7.99 2.36
C TRP A 57 -7.08 7.97 3.71
N SER A 58 -6.08 8.84 3.86
CA SER A 58 -5.29 8.99 5.09
C SER A 58 -5.87 10.02 6.08
N ALA A 59 -7.07 10.55 5.83
CA ALA A 59 -7.65 11.61 6.66
C ALA A 59 -7.82 11.17 8.12
N GLY A 60 -7.19 11.91 9.04
CA GLY A 60 -7.22 11.61 10.48
C GLY A 60 -6.28 10.50 10.92
N ALA A 61 -5.36 10.06 10.05
CA ALA A 61 -4.31 9.07 10.34
C ALA A 61 -2.90 9.67 10.15
N ASP A 62 -2.69 10.94 10.52
CA ASP A 62 -1.44 11.67 10.26
C ASP A 62 -0.21 10.96 10.85
N ASP A 63 -0.35 10.33 12.02
CA ASP A 63 0.67 9.46 12.62
C ASP A 63 0.39 8.01 12.23
N VAL A 64 0.87 7.60 11.05
CA VAL A 64 0.67 6.24 10.52
C VAL A 64 1.13 5.14 11.47
N MET A 65 2.14 5.40 12.31
CA MET A 65 2.67 4.41 13.24
C MET A 65 1.68 4.10 14.37
N GLN A 66 0.81 5.05 14.72
CA GLN A 66 -0.24 4.88 15.74
C GLN A 66 -1.61 4.60 15.12
N ASP A 67 -1.90 5.25 13.99
CA ASP A 67 -3.23 5.37 13.42
C ASP A 67 -3.48 4.48 12.19
N TRP A 68 -2.55 3.59 11.83
CA TRP A 68 -2.69 2.70 10.66
C TRP A 68 -4.03 1.94 10.62
N ARG A 69 -4.66 1.66 11.77
CA ARG A 69 -5.97 1.01 11.86
C ARG A 69 -7.13 1.83 11.29
N LYS A 70 -6.96 3.14 11.13
CA LYS A 70 -7.96 4.03 10.53
C LYS A 70 -7.98 3.87 9.00
N LEU A 71 -6.90 3.38 8.40
CA LEU A 71 -6.79 3.19 6.95
C LEU A 71 -7.64 2.00 6.50
N GLN A 72 -8.54 2.24 5.55
CA GLN A 72 -9.50 1.25 5.09
C GLN A 72 -9.10 0.65 3.74
N SER A 73 -9.51 -0.59 3.48
CA SER A 73 -9.53 -1.12 2.12
C SER A 73 -10.46 -0.27 1.27
N VAL A 74 -10.03 0.07 0.04
CA VAL A 74 -10.84 0.83 -0.90
C VAL A 74 -11.71 -0.05 -1.80
N PHE A 75 -11.46 -1.36 -1.82
CA PHE A 75 -12.32 -2.29 -2.53
C PHE A 75 -13.66 -2.40 -1.80
N PRO A 76 -14.81 -2.15 -2.46
CA PRO A 76 -16.11 -2.27 -1.82
C PRO A 76 -16.30 -3.70 -1.32
N GLU A 77 -16.67 -3.86 -0.04
CA GLU A 77 -17.03 -5.18 0.47
C GLU A 77 -18.16 -5.77 -0.39
N THR A 78 -17.90 -6.96 -0.94
CA THR A 78 -18.96 -7.75 -1.54
C THR A 78 -19.92 -8.19 -0.44
N LYS A 79 -21.16 -7.67 -0.47
CA LYS A 79 -22.24 -8.14 0.40
C LYS A 79 -22.41 -9.66 0.22
N GLY A 80 -21.84 -10.48 1.11
CA GLY A 80 -22.06 -11.93 1.12
C GLY A 80 -20.87 -12.84 1.45
N SER A 81 -19.67 -12.31 1.75
CA SER A 81 -18.55 -13.14 2.21
C SER A 81 -18.15 -12.81 3.65
N SER A 82 -18.98 -13.22 4.60
CA SER A 82 -18.62 -13.36 6.02
C SER A 82 -19.12 -14.68 6.58
#